data_AF-A0A7X1ZME3-F1
#
_entry.id   AF-A0A7X1ZME3-F1
#
_cell.length_a   1.000
_cell.length_b   1.000
_cell.length_c   1.000
_cell.angle_alpha   90.00
_cell.angle_beta   90.00
_cell.angle_gamma   90.00
#
_symmetry.space_group_name_H-M   'P 1'
#
loop_
_entity.id
_entity.type
_entity.pdbx_description
1 polymer ?
#
loop_
_entity_poly.entity_id
_entity_poly.type
_entity_poly.pdbx_seq_one_letter_code
_entity_poly.pdbx_strand_id
1 'polypeptide(L)'
;MKAFVSVNAIFDEKRPTRNVLAKITGSDKVLKDEYVIIGGHMDHLGISPMGDIMNGANDNASGTAVVMEIARVMKLNRAKPKRTVIFALWAGEEQGLLGSKHYADDSTFPMNKTVAYINMDMVGHGSGGILWRPW
;
A
#
# COMPACT_ATOMS: atom_id res chain seq x y z
N MET A 1 4.29 22.67 31.61
CA MET A 1 3.13 23.15 30.83
C MET A 1 2.48 21.92 30.20
N LYS A 2 1.24 21.59 30.55
CA LYS A 2 0.50 20.46 29.95
C LYS A 2 -0.57 21.06 29.04
N ALA A 3 -0.48 20.81 27.74
CA ALA A 3 -1.55 21.13 26.81
C ALA A 3 -2.49 19.93 26.73
N PHE A 4 -3.79 20.20 26.73
CA PHE A 4 -4.83 19.21 26.47
C PHE A 4 -5.50 19.61 25.16
N VAL A 5 -5.56 18.67 24.22
CA VAL A 5 -6.30 18.82 22.96
C VAL A 5 -7.45 17.82 23.02
N SER A 6 -8.66 18.30 22.77
CA SER A 6 -9.86 17.48 22.64
C SER A 6 -10.36 17.62 21.21
N VAL A 7 -10.59 16.49 20.55
CA VAL A 7 -11.11 16.41 19.18
C VAL A 7 -12.42 15.65 19.20
N ASN A 8 -13.46 16.21 18.57
CA ASN A 8 -14.70 15.48 18.29
C ASN A 8 -14.51 14.71 16.99
N ALA A 9 -14.31 13.39 17.09
CA ALA A 9 -14.24 12.50 15.93
C ALA A 9 -15.56 11.74 15.77
N ILE A 10 -16.02 11.60 14.53
CA ILE A 10 -17.14 10.72 14.18
C ILE A 10 -16.54 9.45 13.57
N PHE A 11 -16.65 8.34 14.30
CA PHE A 11 -16.22 7.03 13.81
C PHE A 11 -17.42 6.29 13.23
N ASP A 12 -17.32 5.90 11.96
CA ASP A 12 -18.31 5.06 11.28
C ASP A 12 -17.70 3.70 10.94
N GLU A 13 -17.92 2.73 11.84
CA GLU A 13 -17.47 1.34 11.67
C GLU A 13 -17.98 0.67 10.40
N LYS A 14 -19.10 1.16 9.85
CA LYS A 14 -19.76 0.52 8.71
C LYS A 14 -19.37 1.14 7.38
N ARG A 15 -18.52 2.17 7.38
CA ARG A 15 -18.10 2.83 6.15
C ARG A 15 -17.28 1.84 5.29
N PRO A 16 -17.79 1.43 4.12
CA PRO A 16 -17.10 0.44 3.32
C PRO A 16 -15.84 1.05 2.71
N THR A 17 -14.76 0.26 2.73
CA THR A 17 -13.51 0.55 2.02
C THR A 17 -13.00 -0.72 1.33
N ARG A 18 -12.02 -0.60 0.44
CA ARG A 18 -11.55 -1.72 -0.39
C ARG A 18 -10.07 -1.57 -0.70
N ASN A 19 -9.31 -2.66 -0.59
CA ASN A 19 -8.00 -2.73 -1.22
C ASN A 19 -8.15 -2.85 -2.74
N VAL A 20 -7.16 -2.36 -3.49
CA VAL A 20 -7.07 -2.55 -4.94
C VAL A 20 -5.85 -3.40 -5.24
N LEU A 21 -6.07 -4.57 -5.86
CA LEU A 21 -5.02 -5.51 -6.23
C LEU A 21 -4.99 -5.68 -7.76
N ALA A 22 -3.79 -5.66 -8.33
CA ALA A 22 -3.53 -6.04 -9.72
C ALA A 22 -2.35 -7.01 -9.77
N LYS A 23 -2.21 -7.78 -10.86
CA LYS A 23 -1.07 -8.69 -11.03
C LYS A 23 -0.53 -8.77 -12.45
N ILE A 24 0.77 -9.06 -12.54
CA ILE A 24 1.41 -9.60 -13.73
C ILE A 24 1.84 -11.04 -13.41
N THR A 25 1.23 -12.01 -14.09
CA THR A 25 1.51 -13.44 -13.87
C THR A 25 2.94 -13.79 -14.26
N GLY A 26 3.61 -14.58 -13.41
CA GLY A 26 4.94 -15.11 -13.67
C GLY A 26 4.99 -16.02 -14.90
N SER A 27 6.14 -16.01 -15.57
CA SER A 27 6.39 -16.79 -16.79
C SER A 27 6.96 -18.19 -16.52
N ASP A 28 7.53 -18.41 -15.34
CA ASP A 28 8.13 -19.69 -14.96
C ASP A 28 7.05 -20.69 -14.52
N LYS A 29 7.18 -21.97 -14.88
CA LYS A 29 6.16 -22.99 -14.58
C LYS A 29 6.03 -23.27 -13.09
N VAL A 30 7.12 -23.12 -12.32
CA VAL A 30 7.18 -23.40 -10.88
C VAL A 30 7.06 -22.10 -10.11
N LEU A 31 7.85 -21.09 -10.48
CA LEU A 31 7.94 -19.85 -9.69
C LEU A 31 6.74 -18.91 -9.86
N LYS A 32 5.87 -19.10 -10.86
CA LYS A 32 4.68 -18.24 -11.05
C LYS A 32 3.71 -18.26 -9.87
N ASP A 33 3.76 -19.30 -9.03
CA ASP A 33 2.92 -19.42 -7.84
C ASP A 33 3.57 -18.83 -6.58
N GLU A 34 4.78 -18.25 -6.71
CA GLU A 34 5.40 -17.39 -5.70
C GLU A 34 5.12 -15.92 -6.03
N TYR A 35 4.89 -15.12 -4.99
CA TYR A 35 4.44 -13.73 -5.12
C TYR A 35 5.49 -12.75 -4.61
N VAL A 36 5.77 -11.74 -5.42
CA VAL A 36 6.42 -10.49 -4.97
C VAL A 36 5.35 -9.42 -4.94
N ILE A 37 5.12 -8.82 -3.78
CA ILE A 37 4.13 -7.77 -3.62
C ILE A 37 4.86 -6.43 -3.59
N ILE A 38 4.44 -5.49 -4.45
CA ILE A 38 4.82 -4.09 -4.43
C ILE A 38 3.57 -3.33 -4.02
N GLY A 39 3.59 -2.64 -2.87
CA GLY A 39 2.41 -1.98 -2.37
C GLY A 39 2.67 -0.64 -1.70
N GLY A 40 1.59 0.05 -1.38
CA GLY A 40 1.52 1.31 -0.67
C GLY A 40 0.07 1.57 -0.27
N HIS A 41 -0.18 2.46 0.68
CA HIS A 41 -1.56 2.80 1.02
C HIS A 41 -2.07 3.95 0.15
N MET A 42 -3.37 3.96 -0.08
CA MET A 42 -4.06 4.93 -0.93
C MET A 42 -5.03 5.84 -0.17
N ASP A 43 -5.25 5.57 1.11
CA ASP A 43 -5.98 6.47 2.00
C ASP A 43 -5.09 7.57 2.57
N HIS A 44 -5.75 8.60 3.11
CA HIS A 44 -5.12 9.63 3.92
C HIS A 44 -6.14 10.21 4.91
N LEU A 45 -5.66 11.05 5.84
CA LEU A 45 -6.43 11.60 6.96
C LEU A 45 -7.55 12.59 6.57
N GLY A 46 -7.50 13.14 5.36
CA GLY A 46 -8.57 14.00 4.83
C GLY A 46 -8.54 15.41 5.41
N ILE A 47 -9.36 15.70 6.43
CA ILE A 47 -9.47 17.04 7.03
C ILE A 47 -9.01 16.97 8.48
N SER A 48 -8.09 17.86 8.87
CA SER A 48 -7.60 17.96 10.24
C SER A 48 -8.70 18.42 11.20
N PRO A 49 -8.56 18.18 12.51
CA PRO A 49 -9.51 18.70 13.50
C PRO A 49 -9.64 20.23 13.50
N MET A 50 -8.68 20.94 12.92
CA MET A 50 -8.65 22.41 12.80
C MET A 50 -9.33 22.89 11.52
N GLY A 51 -9.76 21.98 10.63
CA GLY A 51 -10.39 22.28 9.35
C GLY A 51 -9.41 22.38 8.17
N ASP A 52 -8.12 22.09 8.39
CA ASP A 52 -7.12 22.12 7.32
C ASP A 52 -7.24 20.86 6.44
N ILE A 53 -7.09 21.02 5.13
CA ILE A 53 -7.03 19.88 4.21
C ILE A 53 -5.66 19.23 4.30
N MET A 54 -5.64 17.97 4.73
CA MET A 54 -4.47 17.10 4.67
C MET A 54 -4.48 16.44 3.29
N ASN A 55 -3.64 16.94 2.38
CA ASN A 55 -3.69 16.56 0.96
C ASN A 55 -3.07 15.19 0.65
N GLY A 56 -2.21 14.66 1.52
CA GLY A 56 -1.61 13.34 1.37
C GLY A 56 -0.67 13.16 0.18
N ALA A 57 -0.10 14.26 -0.32
CA ALA A 57 0.73 14.24 -1.53
C ALA A 57 1.96 13.33 -1.38
N ASN A 58 2.70 13.47 -0.27
CA ASN A 58 3.80 12.57 0.02
C ASN A 58 3.30 11.29 0.72
N ASP A 59 2.38 11.45 1.66
CA ASP A 59 1.83 10.39 2.51
C ASP A 59 0.33 10.17 2.21
N ASN A 60 -0.04 9.26 1.30
CA ASN A 60 0.85 8.44 0.48
C ASN A 60 0.45 8.35 -1.00
N ALA A 61 -0.06 9.47 -1.54
CA ALA A 61 -0.31 9.59 -2.97
C ALA A 61 0.98 9.35 -3.79
N SER A 62 2.15 9.72 -3.25
CA SER A 62 3.44 9.46 -3.89
C SER A 62 3.74 7.97 -4.05
N GLY A 63 3.56 7.16 -3.01
CA GLY A 63 3.76 5.71 -3.04
C GLY A 63 2.73 5.04 -3.94
N THR A 64 1.46 5.43 -3.82
CA THR A 64 0.38 4.97 -4.72
C THR A 64 0.72 5.25 -6.19
N ALA A 65 1.18 6.47 -6.52
CA ALA A 65 1.57 6.83 -7.87
C ALA A 65 2.74 5.98 -8.38
N VAL A 66 3.76 5.72 -7.55
CA VAL A 66 4.90 4.86 -7.91
C VAL A 66 4.46 3.42 -8.14
N VAL A 67 3.60 2.85 -7.29
CA VAL A 67 3.08 1.47 -7.48
C VAL A 67 2.33 1.36 -8.81
N MET A 68 1.44 2.32 -9.10
CA MET A 68 0.70 2.37 -10.36
C MET A 68 1.63 2.52 -11.57
N GLU A 69 2.67 3.35 -11.44
CA GLU A 69 3.62 3.60 -12.52
C GLU A 69 4.50 2.38 -12.82
N ILE A 70 4.96 1.65 -11.79
CA ILE A 70 5.67 0.38 -11.99
C ILE A 70 4.78 -0.61 -12.73
N ALA A 71 3.51 -0.74 -12.34
CA ALA A 71 2.56 -1.61 -13.04
C ALA A 71 2.40 -1.21 -14.51
N ARG A 72 2.23 0.09 -14.79
CA ARG A 72 2.11 0.64 -16.15
C ARG A 72 3.35 0.34 -16.99
N VAL A 73 4.54 0.64 -16.47
CA VAL A 73 5.83 0.44 -17.16
C VAL A 73 6.08 -1.04 -17.43
N MET A 74 5.85 -1.92 -16.45
CA MET A 74 6.00 -3.37 -16.63
C MET A 74 5.05 -3.90 -17.70
N LYS A 75 3.79 -3.43 -17.72
CA LYS A 75 2.81 -3.83 -18.73
C LYS A 75 3.21 -3.36 -20.13
N LEU A 76 3.59 -2.10 -20.28
CA LEU A 76 4.01 -1.52 -21.57
C LEU A 76 5.23 -2.23 -22.16
N ASN A 77 6.20 -2.56 -21.31
CA ASN A 77 7.41 -3.29 -21.72
C ASN A 77 7.20 -4.80 -21.88
N ARG A 78 5.96 -5.29 -21.75
CA ARG A 78 5.61 -6.73 -21.81
C ARG A 78 6.50 -7.56 -20.89
N ALA A 79 6.77 -7.06 -19.69
CA ALA A 79 7.64 -7.72 -18.73
C ALA A 79 7.15 -9.15 -18.45
N LYS A 80 8.08 -10.10 -18.45
CA LYS A 80 7.84 -11.52 -18.16
C LYS A 80 8.64 -11.93 -16.91
N PRO A 81 8.29 -11.44 -15.71
CA PRO A 81 8.97 -11.86 -14.50
C PRO A 81 8.85 -13.38 -14.33
N LYS A 82 9.79 -14.03 -13.64
CA LYS A 82 9.67 -15.46 -13.34
C LYS A 82 8.54 -15.73 -12.33
N ARG A 83 8.50 -14.91 -11.29
CA ARG A 83 7.46 -14.89 -10.25
C ARG A 83 6.30 -14.00 -10.63
N THR A 84 5.14 -14.24 -10.01
CA THR A 84 4.00 -13.33 -10.15
C THR A 84 4.27 -12.07 -9.32
N VAL A 85 4.06 -10.90 -9.94
CA VAL A 85 4.17 -9.60 -9.26
C VAL A 85 2.76 -9.09 -8.97
N ILE A 86 2.49 -8.78 -7.70
CA ILE A 86 1.24 -8.20 -7.22
C ILE A 86 1.48 -6.72 -6.95
N PHE A 87 0.58 -5.87 -7.44
CA PHE A 87 0.53 -4.45 -7.12
C PHE A 87 -0.65 -4.24 -6.17
N ALA A 88 -0.38 -3.70 -4.99
CA ALA A 88 -1.37 -3.57 -3.94
C ALA A 88 -1.49 -2.13 -3.44
N LEU A 89 -2.71 -1.59 -3.51
CA LEU A 89 -3.06 -0.34 -2.88
C LEU A 89 -3.96 -0.62 -1.68
N TRP A 90 -3.42 -0.38 -0.49
CA TRP A 90 -4.08 -0.67 0.77
C TRP A 90 -4.99 0.48 1.19
N ALA A 91 -6.16 0.14 1.71
CA ALA A 91 -7.03 1.14 2.32
C ALA A 91 -6.91 1.13 3.85
N GLY A 92 -7.11 2.29 4.46
CA GLY A 92 -7.23 2.44 5.90
C GLY A 92 -5.94 2.17 6.67
N GLU A 93 -4.79 2.51 6.09
CA GLU A 93 -3.50 2.45 6.79
C GLU A 93 -3.50 3.40 7.98
N GLU A 94 -3.98 4.63 7.77
CA GLU A 94 -3.93 5.73 8.72
C GLU A 94 -4.88 5.52 9.90
N GLN A 95 -5.82 4.58 9.76
CA GLN A 95 -6.74 4.14 10.83
C GLN A 95 -6.30 2.83 11.49
N GLY A 96 -5.06 2.40 11.29
CA GLY A 96 -4.47 1.24 11.96
C GLY A 96 -4.27 0.02 11.05
N LEU A 97 -3.72 0.24 9.85
CA LEU A 97 -3.32 -0.82 8.91
C LEU A 97 -4.48 -1.72 8.45
N LEU A 98 -5.72 -1.20 8.41
CA LEU A 98 -6.93 -2.01 8.30
C LEU A 98 -6.93 -2.90 7.05
N GLY A 99 -6.61 -2.33 5.89
CA GLY A 99 -6.61 -3.03 4.62
C GLY A 99 -5.50 -4.06 4.49
N SER A 100 -4.26 -3.71 4.85
CA SER A 100 -3.13 -4.63 4.78
C SER A 100 -3.24 -5.75 5.82
N LYS A 101 -3.75 -5.45 7.02
CA LYS A 101 -4.09 -6.45 8.04
C LYS A 101 -5.16 -7.41 7.56
N HIS A 102 -6.26 -6.89 7.00
CA HIS A 102 -7.31 -7.74 6.43
C HIS A 102 -6.75 -8.68 5.35
N TYR A 103 -5.86 -8.19 4.48
CA TYR A 103 -5.19 -9.02 3.48
C TYR A 103 -4.25 -10.06 4.09
N ALA A 104 -3.54 -9.74 5.18
CA ALA A 104 -2.68 -10.70 5.86
C ALA A 104 -3.49 -11.82 6.54
N ASP A 105 -4.66 -11.48 7.11
CA ASP A 105 -5.55 -12.40 7.81
C ASP A 105 -6.39 -13.26 6.83
N ASP A 106 -6.88 -12.68 5.73
CA ASP A 106 -7.69 -13.34 4.70
C ASP A 106 -7.16 -13.01 3.30
N SER A 107 -6.07 -13.70 2.93
CA SER A 107 -5.26 -13.32 1.78
C SER A 107 -5.81 -13.81 0.45
N THR A 108 -6.11 -12.89 -0.48
CA THR A 108 -6.45 -13.22 -1.89
C THR A 108 -5.32 -13.98 -2.59
N PHE A 109 -4.06 -13.65 -2.29
CA PHE A 109 -2.89 -14.46 -2.68
C PHE A 109 -2.21 -15.00 -1.43
N PRO A 110 -2.04 -16.34 -1.31
CA PRO A 110 -1.56 -16.97 -0.07
C PRO A 110 -0.26 -16.36 0.48
N MET A 111 -0.30 -15.89 1.72
CA MET A 111 0.87 -15.26 2.37
C MET A 111 2.07 -16.20 2.49
N ASN A 112 1.86 -17.51 2.67
CA ASN A 112 2.93 -18.50 2.71
C ASN A 112 3.67 -18.69 1.37
N LYS A 113 3.17 -18.10 0.28
CA LYS A 113 3.82 -18.07 -1.03
C LYS A 113 4.35 -16.69 -1.41
N THR A 114 4.18 -15.69 -0.54
CA THR A 114 4.76 -14.36 -0.72
C THR A 114 6.22 -14.40 -0.30
N VAL A 115 7.13 -14.22 -1.26
CA VAL A 115 8.59 -14.29 -1.01
C VAL A 115 9.20 -12.93 -0.71
N ALA A 116 8.51 -11.84 -1.03
CA ALA A 116 8.94 -10.48 -0.72
C ALA A 116 7.76 -9.51 -0.74
N TYR A 117 7.82 -8.51 0.13
CA TYR A 117 6.97 -7.33 0.12
C TYR A 117 7.83 -6.06 0.08
N ILE A 118 7.53 -5.15 -0.83
CA ILE A 118 8.17 -3.84 -0.97
C ILE A 118 7.11 -2.78 -0.72
N ASN A 119 7.25 -2.03 0.36
CA ASN A 119 6.35 -0.94 0.73
C ASN A 119 6.84 0.39 0.15
N MET A 120 5.97 1.08 -0.57
CA MET A 120 6.18 2.42 -1.10
C MET A 120 5.38 3.37 -0.21
N ASP A 121 6.09 4.06 0.67
CA ASP A 121 5.47 4.96 1.63
C ASP A 121 6.34 6.20 1.81
N MET A 122 5.75 7.36 1.56
CA MET A 122 6.42 8.66 1.57
C MET A 122 7.62 8.77 0.59
N VAL A 123 7.47 8.25 -0.64
CA VAL A 123 8.55 8.20 -1.65
C VAL A 123 8.69 9.47 -2.50
N GLY A 124 7.86 10.50 -2.28
CA GLY A 124 7.91 11.77 -2.99
C GLY A 124 8.92 12.76 -2.42
N HIS A 125 9.40 12.55 -1.18
CA HIS A 125 10.41 13.39 -0.55
C HIS A 125 11.78 12.70 -0.57
N GLY A 126 12.70 13.22 -1.39
CA GLY A 126 14.00 12.62 -1.71
C GLY A 126 15.05 12.66 -0.59
N SER A 127 14.71 12.32 0.64
CA SER A 127 15.67 12.28 1.76
C SER A 127 16.67 11.10 1.67
N GLY A 128 16.50 10.20 0.69
CA GLY A 128 17.48 9.16 0.33
C GLY A 128 17.52 7.95 1.26
N GLY A 129 16.59 7.82 2.22
CA GLY A 129 16.51 6.68 3.12
C GLY A 129 15.72 5.50 2.53
N ILE A 130 16.29 4.30 2.57
CA ILE A 130 15.55 3.04 2.38
C ILE A 130 15.48 2.35 3.73
N LEU A 131 14.27 2.19 4.27
CA LEU A 131 14.06 1.43 5.49
C LEU A 131 13.91 -0.05 5.15
N TRP A 132 14.94 -0.84 5.40
CA TRP A 132 14.85 -2.29 5.37
C TRP A 132 14.43 -2.81 6.75
N ARG A 133 13.35 -3.58 6.79
CA ARG A 133 12.98 -4.35 7.98
C ARG A 133 13.07 -5.84 7.64
N PRO A 134 13.95 -6.61 8.30
CA PRO A 134 13.82 -8.05 8.27
C PRO A 134 12.50 -8.42 8.94
N TRP A 135 11.77 -9.35 8.33
CA TRP A 135 10.57 -9.96 8.90
C TRP A 135 10.95 -10.91 10.04
#